data_AF-A0A1H7V3E6-F1
#
_entry.id   AF-A0A1H7V3E6-F1
#
_cell.length_a   1.000
_cell.length_b   1.000
_cell.length_c   1.000
_cell.angle_alpha   90.00
_cell.angle_beta   90.00
_cell.angle_gamma   90.00
#
_symmetry.space_group_name_H-M   'P 1'
#
loop_
_entity.id
_entity.type
_entity.pdbx_description
1 polymer ?
#
loop_
_entity_poly.entity_id
_entity_poly.type
_entity_poly.pdbx_seq_one_letter_code
_entity_poly.pdbx_strand_id
1 'polypeptide(L)'
;MQSTESLLNISFNTALSTYGGDINVGAMTIIASLMQALMLPLTGLTQGAQPIISYNYGAQNNERVKKAFTWLFGLSMGYSTLFWLVMKLTPRFLIRFFTTDPVLMETTIASINVYMAVVFVLGAQIATQQTLIALGQARQSLILALLRKIILLIPLIYILPQFMDNKVFAVLVSEPIADFLSVTITVIVFFITFKKLLAKNHAEIPNHPDDVEEGSPQVSSNADAVTDNRY
;
A
#
# COMPACT_ATOMS: atom_id res chain seq x y z
N MET A 1 -11.51 -1.47 0.86
CA MET A 1 -10.34 -2.27 1.31
C MET A 1 -10.71 -3.27 2.39
N GLN A 2 -11.39 -2.87 3.48
CA GLN A 2 -11.75 -3.78 4.58
C GLN A 2 -12.63 -4.98 4.15
N SER A 3 -13.59 -4.78 3.24
CA SER A 3 -14.43 -5.89 2.76
C SER A 3 -13.64 -7.01 2.08
N THR A 4 -12.58 -6.68 1.33
CA THR A 4 -11.70 -7.65 0.68
C THR A 4 -10.87 -8.44 1.68
N GLU A 5 -10.53 -7.83 2.81
CA GLU A 5 -9.80 -8.45 3.91
C GLU A 5 -10.67 -9.43 4.68
N SER A 6 -11.92 -9.07 4.97
CA SER A 6 -12.89 -9.99 5.56
C SER A 6 -13.14 -11.20 4.67
N LEU A 7 -13.27 -11.01 3.36
CA LEU A 7 -13.48 -12.10 2.41
C LEU A 7 -12.29 -13.07 2.39
N LEU A 8 -11.06 -12.55 2.36
CA LEU A 8 -9.85 -13.39 2.43
C LEU A 8 -9.78 -14.17 3.74
N ASN A 9 -10.06 -13.53 4.88
CA ASN A 9 -10.06 -14.20 6.17
C ASN A 9 -11.05 -15.37 6.18
N ILE A 10 -12.24 -15.20 5.60
CA ILE A 10 -13.22 -16.30 5.49
C ILE A 10 -12.70 -17.40 4.57
N SER A 11 -12.16 -17.08 3.40
CA SER A 11 -11.63 -18.06 2.45
C SER A 11 -10.47 -18.86 3.03
N PHE A 12 -9.51 -18.20 3.70
CA PHE A 12 -8.40 -18.87 4.36
C PHE A 12 -8.86 -19.77 5.49
N ASN A 13 -9.63 -19.24 6.44
CA ASN A 13 -10.09 -20.03 7.59
C ASN A 13 -10.92 -21.24 7.16
N THR A 14 -11.75 -21.10 6.13
CA THR A 14 -12.53 -22.22 5.58
C THR A 14 -11.63 -23.27 4.93
N ALA A 15 -10.67 -22.86 4.08
CA ALA A 15 -9.74 -23.79 3.42
C ALA A 15 -8.86 -24.52 4.44
N LEU A 16 -8.32 -23.82 5.43
CA LEU A 16 -7.47 -24.41 6.47
C LEU A 16 -8.23 -25.31 7.44
N SER A 17 -9.45 -24.93 7.83
CA SER A 17 -10.32 -25.80 8.62
C SER A 17 -10.61 -27.11 7.88
N THR A 18 -10.78 -27.04 6.55
CA THR A 18 -11.03 -28.22 5.71
C THR A 18 -9.80 -29.12 5.54
N TYR A 19 -8.59 -28.56 5.46
CA TYR A 19 -7.39 -29.31 5.10
C TYR A 19 -6.41 -29.60 6.26
N GLY A 20 -6.44 -28.84 7.35
CA GLY A 20 -5.41 -28.88 8.39
C GLY A 20 -5.92 -29.10 9.82
N GLY A 21 -7.22 -29.05 10.07
CA GLY A 21 -7.79 -29.16 11.43
C GLY A 21 -7.46 -27.98 12.34
N ASP A 22 -7.93 -28.04 13.59
CA ASP A 22 -7.99 -26.89 14.51
C ASP A 22 -6.62 -26.28 14.85
N ILE A 23 -5.56 -27.10 14.92
CA ILE A 23 -4.20 -26.63 15.22
C ILE A 23 -3.69 -25.67 14.13
N ASN A 24 -3.98 -25.96 12.85
CA ASN A 24 -3.54 -25.11 11.74
C ASN A 24 -4.36 -23.81 11.65
N VAL A 25 -5.64 -23.84 12.03
CA VAL A 25 -6.48 -22.64 12.15
C VAL A 25 -5.97 -21.74 13.29
N GLY A 26 -5.61 -22.33 14.43
CA GLY A 26 -4.97 -21.62 15.53
C GLY A 26 -3.65 -20.96 15.10
N ALA A 27 -2.79 -21.69 14.38
CA ALA A 27 -1.51 -21.16 13.90
C ALA A 27 -1.73 -19.95 12.96
N MET A 28 -2.71 -20.02 12.07
CA MET A 28 -3.03 -18.92 11.16
C MET A 28 -3.63 -17.71 11.86
N THR A 29 -4.35 -17.90 12.96
CA THR A 29 -4.83 -16.79 13.81
C THR A 29 -3.66 -16.02 14.44
N ILE A 30 -2.61 -16.75 14.88
CA ILE A 30 -1.38 -16.13 15.38
C ILE A 30 -0.67 -15.37 14.26
N ILE A 31 -0.54 -15.97 13.08
CA ILE A 31 0.08 -15.34 11.91
C ILE A 31 -0.66 -14.07 11.50
N ALA A 32 -1.99 -14.10 11.44
CA ALA A 32 -2.81 -12.94 11.12
C ALA A 32 -2.62 -11.81 12.14
N SER A 33 -2.47 -12.15 13.42
CA SER A 33 -2.18 -11.17 14.48
C SER A 33 -0.81 -10.52 14.30
N LEU A 34 0.20 -11.32 13.92
CA LEU A 34 1.53 -10.83 13.60
C LEU A 34 1.55 -9.95 12.34
N MET A 35 0.74 -10.30 11.32
CA MET A 35 0.53 -9.45 10.14
C MET A 35 -0.08 -8.10 10.51
N GLN A 36 -1.05 -8.06 11.43
CA GLN A 36 -1.61 -6.81 11.90
C GLN A 36 -0.57 -5.94 12.63
N ALA A 37 0.30 -6.54 13.44
CA ALA A 37 1.42 -5.83 14.06
C ALA A 37 2.38 -5.19 13.04
N LEU A 38 2.57 -5.83 11.87
CA LEU A 38 3.29 -5.22 10.74
C LEU A 38 2.48 -4.09 10.09
N MET A 39 1.19 -4.28 9.85
CA MET A 39 0.37 -3.33 9.10
C MET A 39 0.11 -2.02 9.83
N LEU A 40 0.00 -2.03 11.16
CA LEU A 40 -0.34 -0.84 11.95
C LEU A 40 0.69 0.31 11.76
N PRO A 41 2.01 0.10 11.91
CA PRO A 41 2.95 1.20 11.66
C PRO A 41 3.06 1.61 10.20
N LEU A 42 2.92 0.67 9.25
CA LEU A 42 2.93 0.98 7.81
C LEU A 42 1.73 1.85 7.40
N THR A 43 0.55 1.54 7.94
CA THR A 43 -0.64 2.37 7.74
C THR A 43 -0.50 3.73 8.40
N GLY A 44 0.14 3.83 9.58
CA GLY A 44 0.47 5.11 10.20
C GLY A 44 1.42 5.97 9.36
N LEU A 45 2.51 5.40 8.87
CA LEU A 45 3.49 6.08 8.00
C LEU A 45 2.83 6.62 6.72
N THR A 46 2.01 5.79 6.08
CA THR A 46 1.37 6.17 4.83
C THR A 46 0.25 7.19 5.00
N GLN A 47 -0.54 7.10 6.06
CA GLN A 47 -1.54 8.11 6.39
C GLN A 47 -0.90 9.47 6.70
N GLY A 48 0.26 9.50 7.37
CA GLY A 48 1.01 10.73 7.61
C GLY A 48 1.61 11.33 6.34
N ALA A 49 2.06 10.50 5.39
CA ALA A 49 2.63 10.96 4.13
C ALA A 49 1.58 11.40 3.10
N GLN A 50 0.38 10.86 3.15
CA GLN A 50 -0.70 11.16 2.21
C GLN A 50 -1.01 12.67 2.05
N PRO A 51 -1.25 13.47 3.12
CA PRO A 51 -1.53 14.90 2.99
C PRO A 51 -0.31 15.69 2.48
N ILE A 52 0.91 15.26 2.82
CA ILE A 52 2.14 15.88 2.34
C ILE A 52 2.23 15.72 0.82
N ILE A 53 1.99 14.51 0.31
CA ILE A 53 2.04 14.21 -1.12
C ILE A 53 0.91 14.92 -1.86
N SER A 54 -0.33 14.85 -1.38
CA SER A 54 -1.49 15.44 -2.06
C SER A 54 -1.41 16.97 -2.14
N TYR A 55 -0.97 17.63 -1.06
CA TYR A 55 -0.79 19.08 -1.03
C TYR A 55 0.29 19.54 -2.01
N ASN A 56 1.48 18.92 -1.98
CA ASN A 56 2.58 19.30 -2.87
C ASN A 56 2.27 18.99 -4.35
N TYR A 57 1.49 17.94 -4.61
CA TYR A 57 1.01 17.64 -5.95
C TYR A 57 0.04 18.71 -6.47
N GLY A 58 -0.91 19.14 -5.64
CA GLY A 58 -1.82 20.25 -5.97
C GLY A 58 -1.10 21.60 -6.13
N ALA A 59 -0.03 21.82 -5.38
CA ALA A 59 0.82 23.01 -5.47
C ALA A 59 1.85 22.96 -6.62
N GLN A 60 1.72 22.01 -7.56
CA GLN A 60 2.64 21.82 -8.70
C GLN A 60 4.12 21.55 -8.32
N ASN A 61 4.40 21.25 -7.05
CA ASN A 61 5.75 21.01 -6.56
C ASN A 61 6.12 19.53 -6.67
N ASN A 62 6.35 19.08 -7.90
CA ASN A 62 6.68 17.69 -8.21
C ASN A 62 8.00 17.21 -7.58
N GLU A 63 8.94 18.12 -7.32
CA GLU A 63 10.20 17.79 -6.65
C GLU A 63 9.94 17.34 -5.20
N ARG A 64 9.12 18.11 -4.46
CA ARG A 64 8.71 17.74 -3.11
C ARG A 64 7.88 16.46 -3.07
N VAL A 65 7.03 16.21 -4.08
CA VAL A 65 6.30 14.94 -4.23
C VAL A 65 7.26 13.76 -4.34
N LYS A 66 8.27 13.84 -5.22
CA LYS A 66 9.30 12.79 -5.36
C LYS A 66 10.07 12.56 -4.06
N LYS A 67 10.43 13.64 -3.36
CA LYS A 67 11.15 13.57 -2.08
C LYS A 67 10.29 12.90 -1.01
N ALA A 68 9.03 13.31 -0.87
CA ALA A 68 8.07 12.71 0.08
C ALA A 68 7.85 11.21 -0.20
N PHE A 69 7.67 10.84 -1.47
CA PHE A 69 7.57 9.43 -1.86
C PHE A 69 8.84 8.64 -1.53
N THR A 70 10.03 9.19 -1.80
CA THR A 70 11.30 8.51 -1.53
C THR A 70 11.50 8.24 -0.04
N TRP A 71 11.17 9.21 0.82
CA TRP A 71 11.18 9.03 2.27
C TRP A 71 10.16 7.99 2.73
N LEU A 72 8.91 8.08 2.23
CA LEU A 72 7.87 7.12 2.55
C LEU A 72 8.28 5.70 2.15
N PHE A 73 8.79 5.53 0.94
CA PHE A 73 9.23 4.26 0.41
C PHE A 73 10.40 3.68 1.23
N GLY A 74 11.43 4.50 1.52
CA GLY A 74 12.58 4.09 2.32
C GLY A 74 12.20 3.68 3.73
N LEU A 75 11.35 4.46 4.42
CA LEU A 75 10.88 4.13 5.77
C LEU A 75 10.00 2.88 5.78
N SER A 76 9.09 2.75 4.81
CA SER A 76 8.20 1.58 4.71
C SER A 76 8.98 0.30 4.42
N MET A 77 9.95 0.37 3.51
CA MET A 77 10.84 -0.76 3.19
C MET A 77 11.77 -1.12 4.35
N GLY A 78 12.34 -0.11 5.02
CA GLY A 78 13.20 -0.32 6.19
C GLY A 78 12.42 -1.01 7.31
N TYR A 79 11.22 -0.54 7.61
CA TYR A 79 10.35 -1.14 8.62
C TYR A 79 9.91 -2.57 8.25
N SER A 80 9.43 -2.80 7.02
CA SER A 80 8.99 -4.14 6.59
C SER A 80 10.15 -5.15 6.60
N THR A 81 11.34 -4.73 6.18
CA THR A 81 12.55 -5.57 6.19
C THR A 81 13.03 -5.86 7.61
N LEU A 82 13.04 -4.85 8.49
CA LEU A 82 13.40 -5.04 9.90
C LEU A 82 12.44 -6.02 10.58
N PHE A 83 11.13 -5.82 10.40
CA PHE A 83 10.12 -6.71 10.97
C PHE A 83 10.26 -8.15 10.46
N TRP A 84 10.48 -8.31 9.16
CA TRP A 84 10.75 -9.61 8.55
C TRP A 84 12.01 -10.28 9.13
N LEU A 85 13.08 -9.51 9.35
CA LEU A 85 14.32 -10.02 9.94
C LEU A 85 14.10 -10.49 11.39
N VAL A 86 13.39 -9.70 12.21
CA VAL A 86 13.07 -10.09 13.60
C VAL A 86 12.23 -11.36 13.63
N MET A 87 11.27 -11.50 12.70
CA MET A 87 10.45 -12.69 12.52
C MET A 87 11.26 -13.94 12.13
N LYS A 88 12.25 -13.78 11.26
CA LYS A 88 13.12 -14.89 10.83
C LYS A 88 14.14 -15.30 11.89
N LEU A 89 14.73 -14.34 12.60
CA LEU A 89 15.77 -14.60 13.60
C LEU A 89 15.19 -15.09 14.94
N THR A 90 14.01 -14.60 15.32
CA THR A 90 13.42 -14.84 16.64
C THR A 90 11.93 -15.19 16.57
N PRO A 91 11.50 -16.17 15.75
CA PRO A 91 10.08 -16.52 15.62
C PRO A 91 9.51 -17.03 16.95
N ARG A 92 10.26 -17.86 17.69
CA ARG A 92 9.86 -18.40 18.99
C ARG A 92 9.53 -17.31 20.02
N PHE A 93 10.32 -16.24 20.05
CA PHE A 93 10.11 -15.15 21.00
C PHE A 93 8.77 -14.45 20.74
N LEU A 94 8.46 -14.17 19.47
CA LEU A 94 7.23 -13.50 19.08
C LEU A 94 5.99 -14.38 19.26
N ILE A 95 6.08 -15.67 18.90
CA ILE A 95 4.95 -16.61 19.01
C ILE A 95 4.61 -16.90 20.48
N ARG A 96 5.59 -16.86 21.38
CA ARG A 96 5.38 -17.11 22.82
C ARG A 96 4.46 -16.08 23.48
N PHE A 97 4.27 -14.90 22.89
CA PHE A 97 3.26 -13.94 23.34
C PHE A 97 1.83 -14.39 23.07
N PHE A 98 1.63 -15.32 22.12
CA PHE A 98 0.30 -15.79 21.71
C PHE A 98 -0.03 -17.18 22.23
N THR A 99 0.97 -18.06 22.34
CA THR A 99 0.75 -19.43 22.83
C THR A 99 1.93 -19.98 23.61
N THR A 100 1.63 -20.86 24.56
CA THR A 100 2.59 -21.69 25.29
C THR A 100 2.52 -23.16 24.92
N ASP A 101 1.55 -23.56 24.08
CA ASP A 101 1.42 -24.94 23.59
C ASP A 101 2.56 -25.25 22.61
N PRO A 102 3.43 -26.24 22.92
CA PRO A 102 4.56 -26.59 22.08
C PRO A 102 4.16 -27.07 20.68
N VAL A 103 3.01 -27.77 20.53
CA VAL A 103 2.56 -28.30 19.24
C VAL A 103 2.09 -27.16 18.33
N LEU A 104 1.31 -26.23 18.89
CA LEU A 104 0.86 -25.04 18.17
C LEU A 104 2.04 -24.11 17.83
N MET A 105 3.00 -23.97 18.74
CA MET A 105 4.19 -23.14 18.53
C MET A 105 5.04 -23.67 17.36
N GLU A 106 5.39 -24.95 17.34
CA GLU A 106 6.19 -25.53 16.24
C GLU A 106 5.46 -25.47 14.89
N THR A 107 4.15 -25.73 14.88
CA THR A 107 3.31 -25.59 13.68
C THR A 107 3.29 -24.16 13.16
N THR A 108 3.21 -23.18 14.06
CA THR A 108 3.22 -21.75 13.72
C THR A 108 4.59 -21.32 13.19
N ILE A 109 5.70 -21.80 13.78
CA ILE A 109 7.06 -21.49 13.30
C ILE A 109 7.25 -22.00 11.87
N ALA A 110 6.85 -23.24 11.59
CA ALA A 110 6.93 -23.81 10.24
C ALA A 110 6.09 -22.99 9.25
N SER A 111 4.88 -22.61 9.64
CA SER A 111 3.96 -21.83 8.81
C SER A 111 4.46 -20.40 8.53
N ILE A 112 4.99 -19.69 9.54
CA ILE A 112 5.57 -18.35 9.40
C ILE A 112 6.73 -18.34 8.41
N ASN A 113 7.58 -19.36 8.45
CA ASN A 113 8.75 -19.42 7.59
C ASN A 113 8.40 -19.42 6.10
N VAL A 114 7.25 -19.99 5.76
CA VAL A 114 6.70 -20.08 4.41
C VAL A 114 5.87 -18.85 4.10
N TYR A 115 4.86 -18.56 4.93
CA TYR A 115 3.89 -17.49 4.71
C TYR A 115 4.57 -16.12 4.64
N MET A 116 5.57 -15.87 5.50
CA MET A 116 6.26 -14.58 5.57
C MET A 116 7.51 -14.51 4.68
N ALA A 117 7.71 -15.43 3.74
CA ALA A 117 8.92 -15.47 2.93
C ALA A 117 9.18 -14.16 2.15
N VAL A 118 8.12 -13.47 1.70
CA VAL A 118 8.21 -12.28 0.83
C VAL A 118 7.64 -11.02 1.49
N VAL A 119 7.38 -11.07 2.81
CA VAL A 119 6.73 -9.97 3.55
C VAL A 119 7.49 -8.64 3.48
N PHE A 120 8.82 -8.65 3.34
CA PHE A 120 9.61 -7.43 3.21
C PHE A 120 9.17 -6.56 2.02
N VAL A 121 8.64 -7.18 0.96
CA VAL A 121 8.18 -6.53 -0.28
C VAL A 121 6.86 -5.76 -0.08
N LEU A 122 6.09 -6.07 0.98
CA LEU A 122 4.84 -5.37 1.28
C LEU A 122 5.03 -3.87 1.55
N GLY A 123 6.18 -3.47 2.11
CA GLY A 123 6.50 -2.05 2.34
C GLY A 123 6.44 -1.24 1.04
N ALA A 124 7.00 -1.76 -0.05
CA ALA A 124 6.94 -1.14 -1.37
C ALA A 124 5.50 -1.05 -1.90
N GLN A 125 4.71 -2.12 -1.72
CA GLN A 125 3.35 -2.15 -2.23
C GLN A 125 2.45 -1.14 -1.52
N ILE A 126 2.51 -1.05 -0.19
CA ILE A 126 1.66 -0.11 0.56
C ILE A 126 2.08 1.34 0.26
N ALA A 127 3.39 1.62 0.22
CA ALA A 127 3.89 2.96 -0.11
C ALA A 127 3.43 3.43 -1.50
N THR A 128 3.52 2.56 -2.52
CA THR A 128 3.10 2.88 -3.89
C THR A 128 1.59 3.05 -4.02
N GLN A 129 0.79 2.14 -3.44
CA GLN A 129 -0.67 2.24 -3.45
C GLN A 129 -1.16 3.54 -2.79
N GLN A 130 -0.62 3.86 -1.62
CA GLN A 130 -1.01 5.05 -0.88
C GLN A 130 -0.60 6.34 -1.59
N THR A 131 0.55 6.31 -2.27
CA THR A 131 0.98 7.42 -3.12
C THR A 131 0.02 7.61 -4.31
N LEU A 132 -0.45 6.55 -4.95
CA LEU A 132 -1.46 6.67 -6.02
C LEU A 132 -2.76 7.29 -5.52
N ILE A 133 -3.21 6.92 -4.30
CA ILE A 133 -4.38 7.54 -3.67
C ILE A 133 -4.13 9.02 -3.42
N ALA A 134 -2.96 9.39 -2.89
CA ALA A 134 -2.58 10.78 -2.62
C ALA A 134 -2.53 11.65 -3.90
N LEU A 135 -2.20 11.05 -5.05
CA LEU A 135 -2.16 11.72 -6.36
C LEU A 135 -3.52 11.70 -7.10
N GLY A 136 -4.61 11.28 -6.43
CA GLY A 136 -5.95 11.23 -7.02
C GLY A 136 -6.22 10.00 -7.92
N GLN A 137 -5.30 9.05 -8.01
CA GLN A 137 -5.47 7.79 -8.76
C GLN A 137 -6.06 6.65 -7.90
N ALA A 138 -7.10 6.96 -7.12
CA ALA A 138 -7.75 5.99 -6.23
C ALA A 138 -8.28 4.75 -7.00
N ARG A 139 -8.77 4.93 -8.23
CA ARG A 139 -9.22 3.81 -9.08
C ARG A 139 -8.10 2.83 -9.40
N GLN A 140 -6.92 3.32 -9.78
CA GLN A 140 -5.77 2.47 -10.06
C GLN A 140 -5.30 1.75 -8.80
N SER A 141 -5.23 2.46 -7.66
CA SER A 141 -4.89 1.84 -6.39
C SER A 141 -5.88 0.74 -5.99
N LEU A 142 -7.18 0.96 -6.23
CA LEU A 142 -8.21 -0.04 -5.95
C LEU A 142 -8.04 -1.28 -6.83
N ILE A 143 -7.82 -1.11 -8.13
CA ILE A 143 -7.58 -2.23 -9.06
C ILE A 143 -6.36 -3.04 -8.61
N LEU A 144 -5.26 -2.37 -8.23
CA LEU A 144 -4.05 -3.04 -7.74
C LEU A 144 -4.28 -3.79 -6.42
N ALA A 145 -5.12 -3.25 -5.52
CA ALA A 145 -5.48 -3.92 -4.27
C ALA A 145 -6.36 -5.16 -4.52
N LEU A 146 -7.32 -5.08 -5.44
CA LEU A 146 -8.17 -6.21 -5.83
C LEU A 146 -7.38 -7.27 -6.61
N LEU A 147 -6.42 -6.87 -7.44
CA LEU A 147 -5.53 -7.78 -8.15
C LEU A 147 -4.79 -8.70 -7.19
N ARG A 148 -4.25 -8.15 -6.09
CA ARG A 148 -3.56 -8.94 -5.06
C ARG A 148 -4.46 -9.98 -4.42
N LYS A 149 -5.55 -9.50 -3.84
CA LYS A 149 -6.37 -10.30 -2.93
C LYS A 149 -7.36 -11.21 -3.68
N ILE A 150 -8.01 -10.70 -4.73
CA ILE A 150 -9.10 -11.42 -5.42
C ILE A 150 -8.60 -12.15 -6.66
N ILE A 151 -7.80 -11.50 -7.50
CA ILE A 151 -7.44 -12.06 -8.82
C ILE A 151 -6.27 -13.04 -8.70
N LEU A 152 -5.30 -12.75 -7.83
CA LEU A 152 -4.14 -13.61 -7.63
C LEU A 152 -4.38 -14.59 -6.49
N LEU A 153 -4.58 -14.09 -5.26
CA LEU A 153 -4.54 -14.91 -4.06
C LEU A 153 -5.69 -15.93 -3.94
N ILE A 154 -6.95 -15.52 -4.13
CA ILE A 154 -8.10 -16.45 -4.02
C ILE A 154 -7.97 -17.66 -4.97
N PRO A 155 -7.75 -17.50 -6.29
CA PRO A 155 -7.55 -18.63 -7.18
C PRO A 155 -6.39 -19.52 -6.76
N LEU A 156 -5.28 -18.90 -6.32
CA LEU A 156 -4.10 -19.64 -5.90
C LEU A 156 -4.37 -20.51 -4.67
N ILE A 157 -5.15 -20.04 -3.69
CA ILE A 157 -5.57 -20.83 -2.51
C ILE A 157 -6.33 -22.10 -2.91
N TYR A 158 -7.17 -22.05 -3.95
CA TYR A 158 -7.99 -23.21 -4.37
C TYR A 158 -7.27 -24.11 -5.38
N ILE A 159 -6.40 -23.56 -6.21
CA ILE A 159 -5.70 -24.28 -7.29
C ILE A 159 -4.47 -25.01 -6.74
N LEU A 160 -3.62 -24.36 -5.93
CA LEU A 160 -2.35 -24.95 -5.47
C LEU A 160 -2.52 -26.27 -4.68
N PRO A 161 -3.52 -26.41 -3.78
CA PRO A 161 -3.76 -27.65 -3.06
C PRO A 161 -4.19 -28.84 -3.94
N GLN A 162 -4.54 -28.61 -5.21
CA GLN A 162 -4.86 -29.70 -6.16
C GLN A 162 -3.60 -30.33 -6.75
N PHE A 163 -2.45 -29.63 -6.72
CA PHE A 163 -1.19 -30.07 -7.32
C PHE A 163 -0.17 -30.58 -6.29
N MET A 164 -0.45 -30.44 -4.99
CA MET A 164 0.49 -30.78 -3.92
C MET A 164 -0.15 -31.74 -2.91
N ASP A 165 0.60 -32.75 -2.49
CA ASP A 165 0.14 -33.74 -1.50
C ASP A 165 -0.11 -33.10 -0.13
N ASN A 166 0.70 -32.09 0.24
CA ASN A 166 0.50 -31.31 1.46
C ASN A 166 -0.35 -30.06 1.17
N LYS A 167 -1.66 -30.22 1.30
CA LYS A 167 -2.66 -29.17 1.05
C LYS A 167 -2.49 -27.94 1.95
N VAL A 168 -2.08 -28.13 3.21
CA VAL A 168 -1.85 -27.01 4.15
C VAL A 168 -0.66 -26.17 3.71
N PHE A 169 0.45 -26.82 3.34
CA PHE A 169 1.62 -26.14 2.81
C PHE A 169 1.31 -25.40 1.50
N ALA A 170 0.50 -26.00 0.62
CA ALA A 170 0.08 -25.36 -0.63
C ALA A 170 -0.71 -24.07 -0.39
N VAL A 171 -1.62 -24.06 0.59
CA VAL A 171 -2.34 -22.85 1.01
C VAL A 171 -1.37 -21.79 1.57
N LEU A 172 -0.38 -22.18 2.38
CA LEU A 172 0.60 -21.25 2.95
C LEU A 172 1.54 -20.64 1.89
N VAL A 173 1.92 -21.41 0.87
CA VAL A 173 2.76 -20.96 -0.25
C VAL A 173 2.00 -20.03 -1.22
N SER A 174 0.67 -20.13 -1.25
CA SER A 174 -0.14 -19.30 -2.14
C SER A 174 0.02 -17.79 -1.83
N GLU A 175 0.17 -17.43 -0.56
CA GLU A 175 0.36 -16.03 -0.12
C GLU A 175 1.63 -15.38 -0.69
N PRO A 176 2.86 -15.89 -0.42
CA PRO A 176 4.08 -15.25 -0.91
C PRO A 176 4.17 -15.20 -2.43
N ILE A 177 3.60 -16.18 -3.15
CA ILE A 177 3.56 -16.15 -4.63
C ILE A 177 2.65 -15.03 -5.12
N ALA A 178 1.44 -14.93 -4.56
CA ALA A 178 0.48 -13.90 -4.93
C ALA A 178 1.02 -12.49 -4.59
N ASP A 179 1.63 -12.33 -3.43
CA ASP A 179 2.23 -11.07 -3.00
C ASP A 179 3.41 -10.68 -3.90
N PHE A 180 4.31 -11.61 -4.23
CA PHE A 180 5.45 -11.31 -5.11
C PHE A 180 4.99 -10.83 -6.49
N LEU A 181 4.05 -11.55 -7.11
CA LEU A 181 3.49 -11.17 -8.41
C LEU A 181 2.75 -9.83 -8.32
N SER A 182 1.95 -9.65 -7.28
CA SER A 182 1.17 -8.43 -7.09
C SER A 182 2.05 -7.21 -6.87
N VAL A 183 3.12 -7.32 -6.07
CA VAL A 183 4.02 -6.19 -5.84
C VAL A 183 4.79 -5.88 -7.12
N THR A 184 5.25 -6.90 -7.84
CA THR A 184 5.92 -6.70 -9.14
C THR A 184 5.04 -5.90 -10.10
N ILE A 185 3.77 -6.30 -10.25
CA ILE A 185 2.81 -5.59 -11.10
C ILE A 185 2.53 -4.19 -10.55
N THR A 186 2.32 -4.04 -9.24
CA THR A 186 2.04 -2.75 -8.59
C THR A 186 3.18 -1.76 -8.83
N VAL A 187 4.42 -2.20 -8.65
CA VAL A 187 5.62 -1.37 -8.82
C VAL A 187 5.76 -0.95 -10.28
N ILE A 188 5.56 -1.85 -11.24
CA ILE A 188 5.61 -1.53 -12.68
C ILE A 188 4.55 -0.48 -13.03
N VAL A 189 3.29 -0.73 -12.66
CA VAL A 189 2.18 0.19 -12.92
C VAL A 189 2.42 1.54 -12.25
N PHE A 190 2.91 1.54 -11.01
CA PHE A 190 3.26 2.74 -10.28
C PHE A 190 4.29 3.58 -11.02
N PHE A 191 5.41 3.01 -11.47
CA PHE A 191 6.44 3.78 -12.17
C PHE A 191 5.93 4.40 -13.47
N ILE A 192 5.07 3.70 -14.21
CA ILE A 192 4.45 4.20 -15.44
C ILE A 192 3.50 5.35 -15.12
N THR A 193 2.57 5.16 -14.18
CA THR A 193 1.59 6.18 -13.81
C THR A 193 2.26 7.39 -13.17
N PHE A 194 3.19 7.18 -12.24
CA PHE A 194 3.87 8.25 -11.52
C PHE A 194 4.62 9.19 -12.46
N LYS A 195 5.35 8.65 -13.44
CA LYS A 195 6.02 9.48 -14.47
C LYS A 195 5.01 10.27 -15.31
N LYS A 196 3.91 9.64 -15.74
CA LYS A 196 2.85 10.29 -16.53
C LYS A 196 2.17 11.42 -15.76
N LEU A 197 1.85 11.19 -14.49
CA LEU A 197 1.21 12.19 -13.63
C LEU A 197 2.10 13.41 -13.41
N LEU A 198 3.37 13.20 -13.06
CA LEU A 198 4.29 14.32 -12.82
C LEU A 198 4.58 15.10 -14.11
N ALA A 199 4.63 14.43 -15.27
CA ALA A 199 4.77 15.11 -16.56
C ALA A 199 3.54 15.96 -16.90
N LYS A 200 2.32 15.42 -16.68
CA LYS A 200 1.07 16.16 -16.89
C LYS A 200 0.98 17.38 -15.96
N ASN A 201 1.33 17.21 -14.69
CA ASN A 201 1.30 18.29 -13.71
C ASN A 201 2.20 19.46 -14.15
N HIS A 202 3.41 19.16 -14.63
CA HIS A 202 4.34 20.18 -15.14
C HIS A 202 3.83 20.93 -16.39
N ALA A 203 3.03 20.28 -17.24
CA ALA A 203 2.45 20.90 -18.43
C ALA A 203 1.26 21.85 -18.12
N GLU A 204 0.68 21.76 -16.91
CA GLU A 204 -0.39 22.65 -16.44
C GLU A 204 0.15 23.93 -15.78
N ILE A 205 1.49 24.10 -15.71
CA ILE A 205 2.10 25.37 -15.32
C ILE A 205 1.80 26.38 -16.44
N PRO A 206 1.04 27.46 -16.18
CA PRO A 206 0.85 28.50 -17.17
C PRO A 206 2.23 29.03 -17.55
N ASN A 207 2.56 29.06 -18.84
CA ASN A 207 3.68 29.87 -19.32
C ASN A 207 3.45 31.29 -18.76
N HIS A 208 4.39 31.79 -17.97
CA HIS A 208 4.31 33.14 -17.39
C HIS A 208 4.02 34.14 -18.52
N PRO A 209 3.18 35.18 -18.31
CA PRO A 209 2.86 36.15 -19.34
C PRO A 209 4.04 37.10 -19.49
N ASP A 210 4.99 36.72 -20.34
CA ASP A 210 5.86 37.70 -21.01
C ASP A 210 5.24 38.14 -22.35
N ASP A 211 4.06 37.62 -22.71
CA ASP A 211 3.17 38.15 -23.76
C ASP A 211 2.31 39.32 -23.23
N VAL A 212 2.83 40.10 -22.28
CA VAL A 212 2.27 41.43 -22.00
C VAL A 212 2.71 42.32 -23.15
N GLU A 213 1.94 42.29 -24.24
CA GLU A 213 1.99 43.35 -25.24
C GLU A 213 1.81 44.69 -24.52
N GLU A 214 2.83 45.54 -24.64
CA GLU A 214 2.85 46.95 -24.27
C GLU A 214 1.71 47.71 -24.97
N GLY A 215 0.51 47.63 -24.42
CA GLY A 215 -0.59 48.53 -24.73
C GLY A 215 -0.50 49.78 -23.86
N SER A 216 0.23 50.78 -24.34
CA SER A 216 0.34 52.16 -23.82
C SER A 216 -0.89 52.67 -23.05
N PRO A 217 -0.74 53.29 -21.85
CA PRO A 217 -1.85 54.00 -21.21
C PRO A 217 -2.10 55.33 -21.93
N GLN A 218 -3.21 55.43 -22.67
CA GLN A 218 -3.70 56.73 -23.13
C GLN A 218 -4.24 57.53 -21.93
N VAL A 219 -3.62 58.68 -21.75
CA VAL A 219 -4.04 59.78 -20.88
C VAL A 219 -5.38 60.34 -21.35
N SER A 220 -6.36 60.41 -20.44
CA SER A 220 -7.57 61.25 -20.53
C SER A 220 -8.18 61.31 -19.13
N SER A 221 -7.71 62.20 -18.25
CA SER A 221 -8.37 63.49 -18.00
C SER A 221 -9.90 63.40 -17.98
N ASN A 222 -10.48 63.33 -16.78
CA ASN A 222 -11.47 64.33 -16.37
C ASN A 222 -11.74 64.19 -14.87
N ALA A 223 -11.35 65.24 -14.15
CA ALA A 223 -11.84 65.57 -12.84
C ALA A 223 -13.33 65.97 -12.93
N ASP A 224 -13.99 65.83 -11.78
CA ASP A 224 -15.09 66.66 -11.25
C ASP A 224 -16.40 65.95 -10.90
N ALA A 225 -16.94 66.44 -9.76
CA ALA A 225 -18.23 66.19 -9.09
C ALA A 225 -18.31 64.92 -8.23
N VAL A 226 -18.08 64.95 -6.91
CA VAL A 226 -18.76 65.67 -5.80
C VAL A 226 -20.20 65.15 -5.55
N THR A 227 -20.50 64.95 -4.26
CA THR A 227 -21.73 64.51 -3.58
C THR A 227 -21.91 62.98 -3.49
N ASP A 228 -21.63 62.32 -2.36
CA ASP A 228 -22.28 62.47 -1.03
C ASP A 228 -23.80 62.54 -1.14
N ASN A 229 -24.47 61.38 -1.12
CA ASN A 229 -25.79 61.33 -0.52
C ASN A 229 -26.11 59.94 0.04
N ARG A 230 -26.64 60.01 1.26
CA ARG A 230 -27.20 58.95 2.10
C ARG A 230 -28.31 58.21 1.36
N TYR A 231 -28.48 56.92 1.65
CA TYR A 231 -29.65 56.32 2.32
C TYR A 231 -29.31 54.88 2.72
#